data_AF-K5XFN0-F1
#
_entry.id   AF-K5XFN0-F1
#
_cell.length_a   1.000
_cell.length_b   1.000
_cell.length_c   1.000
_cell.angle_alpha   90.00
_cell.angle_beta   90.00
_cell.angle_gamma   90.00
#
_symmetry.space_group_name_H-M   'P 1'
#
loop_
_entity.id
_entity.type
_entity.pdbx_description
1 polymer ?
#
loop_
_entity_poly.entity_id
_entity_poly.type
_entity_poly.pdbx_seq_one_letter_code
_entity_poly.pdbx_strand_id
1 'polypeptide(L)'
;MLAPFLDRMVTRNIPMRFNAMQALQFFEVFVVDIPGKVMDLEYASGPDIGYDTCDRWEGLPPDFIKKWEDYRKPPIAFSTSVLRWICSFDRMCYIVPPVRHFFLRVTLIPSRISLFLRKLLSLPHPS
;
A
#
# COMPACT_ATOMS: atom_id res chain seq x y z
N MET A 1 2.98 17.86 -9.94
CA MET A 1 2.02 18.46 -8.99
C MET A 1 0.93 17.49 -8.52
N LEU A 2 0.53 16.44 -9.26
CA LEU A 2 -0.53 15.49 -8.84
C LEU A 2 -0.17 14.50 -7.70
N ALA A 3 0.97 14.67 -7.02
CA ALA A 3 1.45 13.75 -5.99
C ALA A 3 0.44 13.43 -4.87
N PRO A 4 -0.23 14.42 -4.22
CA PRO A 4 -1.16 14.13 -3.12
C PRO A 4 -2.40 13.35 -3.58
N PHE A 5 -2.92 13.65 -4.77
CA PHE A 5 -4.04 12.94 -5.36
C PHE A 5 -3.69 11.48 -5.61
N LEU A 6 -2.56 11.23 -6.28
CA LEU A 6 -2.09 9.89 -6.57
C LEU A 6 -1.83 9.11 -5.28
N ASP A 7 -1.12 9.70 -4.30
CA ASP A 7 -0.82 9.04 -3.03
C ASP A 7 -2.07 8.57 -2.29
N ARG A 8 -3.16 9.35 -2.27
CA ARG A 8 -4.43 8.93 -1.66
C ARG A 8 -5.19 7.88 -2.46
N MET A 9 -5.06 7.81 -3.77
CA MET A 9 -5.71 6.75 -4.56
C MET A 9 -5.01 5.40 -4.43
N VAL A 10 -3.68 5.41 -4.34
CA VAL A 10 -2.82 4.22 -4.41
C VAL A 10 -2.21 3.81 -3.08
N THR A 11 -2.51 4.51 -2.00
CA THR A 11 -1.98 4.18 -0.67
C THR A 11 -2.28 2.72 -0.32
N ARG A 12 -1.37 2.12 0.43
CA ARG A 12 -1.53 0.76 0.98
C ARG A 12 -2.41 0.75 2.22
N ASN A 13 -2.54 1.90 2.88
CA ASN A 13 -3.40 2.05 4.05
C ASN A 13 -4.86 2.26 3.58
N ILE A 14 -5.64 1.18 3.55
CA ILE A 14 -7.01 1.15 3.00
C ILE A 14 -7.91 2.24 3.62
N PRO A 15 -7.96 2.43 4.96
CA PRO A 15 -8.72 3.52 5.59
C PRO A 15 -8.38 4.92 5.08
N MET A 16 -7.14 5.14 4.62
CA MET A 16 -6.67 6.43 4.14
C MET A 16 -6.87 6.62 2.64
N ARG A 17 -7.35 5.60 1.93
CA ARG A 17 -7.55 5.62 0.48
C ARG A 17 -8.84 6.35 0.15
N PHE A 18 -8.78 7.19 -0.89
CA PHE A 18 -10.00 7.83 -1.40
C PHE A 18 -10.96 6.82 -2.03
N ASN A 19 -12.24 6.99 -1.72
CA ASN A 19 -13.31 6.46 -2.57
C ASN A 19 -13.39 7.27 -3.87
N ALA A 20 -13.97 6.69 -4.93
CA ALA A 20 -14.15 7.34 -6.23
C ALA A 20 -14.82 8.72 -6.13
N MET A 21 -15.85 8.85 -5.29
CA MET A 21 -16.53 10.14 -5.07
C MET A 21 -15.61 11.18 -4.41
N GLN A 22 -14.85 10.78 -3.38
CA GLN A 22 -13.90 11.66 -2.70
C GLN A 22 -12.76 12.07 -3.64
N ALA A 23 -12.29 11.12 -4.46
CA ALA A 23 -11.26 11.39 -5.46
C ALA A 23 -11.75 12.42 -6.48
N LEU A 24 -12.98 12.30 -6.98
CA LEU A 24 -13.55 13.27 -7.91
C LEU A 24 -13.67 14.66 -7.29
N GLN A 25 -14.28 14.76 -6.10
CA GLN A 25 -14.43 16.04 -5.39
C GLN A 25 -13.08 16.70 -5.10
N PHE A 26 -12.10 15.91 -4.68
CA PHE A 26 -10.74 16.39 -4.48
C PHE A 26 -10.14 16.90 -5.79
N PHE A 27 -10.29 16.14 -6.88
CA PHE A 27 -9.72 16.47 -8.18
C PHE A 27 -10.29 17.77 -8.73
N GLU A 28 -11.60 17.98 -8.64
CA GLU A 28 -12.28 19.20 -9.10
C GLU A 28 -11.72 20.46 -8.41
N VAL A 29 -11.50 20.40 -7.11
CA VAL A 29 -10.90 21.51 -6.35
C VAL A 29 -9.40 21.63 -6.66
N PHE A 30 -8.70 20.50 -6.75
CA PHE A 30 -7.26 20.46 -6.93
C PHE A 30 -6.81 20.97 -8.29
N VAL A 31 -7.54 20.67 -9.36
CA VAL A 31 -7.19 21.07 -10.74
C VAL A 31 -7.19 22.59 -10.92
N VAL A 32 -8.06 23.31 -10.21
CA VAL A 32 -8.15 24.78 -10.26
C VAL A 32 -6.87 25.43 -9.74
N ASP A 33 -6.22 24.81 -8.76
CA ASP A 33 -4.97 25.29 -8.17
C ASP A 33 -3.72 24.97 -9.04
N ILE A 34 -3.87 24.18 -10.12
CA ILE A 34 -2.74 23.81 -11.00
C ILE A 34 -2.56 24.87 -12.08
N PRO A 35 -1.36 25.47 -12.22
CA PRO A 35 -1.10 26.41 -13.31
C PRO A 35 -1.17 25.68 -14.66
N GLY A 36 -1.89 26.25 -15.64
CA GLY A 36 -2.01 25.65 -16.99
C GLY A 36 -0.66 25.34 -17.66
N LYS A 37 0.38 26.14 -17.39
CA LYS A 37 1.76 25.89 -17.86
C LYS A 37 2.33 24.54 -17.41
N VAL A 38 1.83 23.97 -16.31
CA VAL A 38 2.25 22.66 -15.80
C VAL A 38 1.51 21.53 -16.51
N MET A 39 0.29 21.79 -16.99
CA MET A 39 -0.50 20.82 -17.78
C MET A 39 0.05 20.67 -19.19
N ASP A 40 0.66 21.73 -19.74
CA ASP A 40 1.25 21.75 -21.09
C ASP A 40 2.70 21.23 -21.14
N LEU A 41 3.27 20.78 -20.01
CA LEU A 41 4.62 20.21 -19.98
C LEU A 41 4.65 18.83 -20.63
N GLU A 42 5.52 18.66 -21.63
CA GLU A 42 5.87 17.34 -22.12
C GLU A 42 6.62 16.55 -21.05
N TYR A 43 6.10 15.36 -20.74
CA TYR A 43 6.76 14.43 -19.84
C TYR A 43 7.95 13.78 -20.55
N ALA A 44 9.17 14.14 -20.13
CA ALA A 44 10.36 13.42 -20.57
C ALA A 44 10.29 11.97 -20.06
N SER A 45 10.40 11.00 -20.95
CA SER A 45 10.49 9.59 -20.59
C SER A 45 11.68 9.36 -19.66
N GLY A 46 11.41 9.23 -18.37
CA GLY A 46 12.41 8.83 -17.38
C GLY A 46 12.77 7.35 -17.53
N PRO A 47 13.86 6.90 -16.89
CA PRO A 47 14.09 5.47 -16.71
C PRO A 47 12.87 4.84 -16.03
N ASP A 48 12.59 3.57 -16.33
CA ASP A 48 11.53 2.79 -15.66
C ASP A 48 11.95 2.51 -14.21
N ILE A 49 11.79 3.53 -13.36
CA ILE A 49 12.04 3.41 -11.93
C ILE A 49 10.80 2.77 -11.33
N GLY A 50 10.99 1.65 -10.64
CA GLY A 50 9.90 0.94 -9.98
C GLY A 50 9.01 1.89 -9.16
N TYR A 51 7.70 1.68 -9.26
CA TYR A 51 6.67 2.52 -8.65
C TYR A 51 6.91 2.89 -7.18
N ASP A 52 7.54 1.99 -6.42
CA ASP A 52 7.79 2.18 -5.00
C ASP A 52 9.10 2.91 -4.67
N THR A 53 9.99 3.09 -5.64
CA THR A 53 11.28 3.78 -5.50
C THR A 53 11.26 5.21 -6.02
N CYS A 54 10.26 5.59 -6.81
CA CYS A 54 10.09 6.95 -7.32
C CYS A 54 9.47 7.86 -6.24
N ASP A 55 10.19 8.91 -5.82
CA ASP A 55 9.63 9.95 -4.96
C ASP A 55 8.79 10.91 -5.79
N ARG A 56 7.47 10.71 -5.76
CA ARG A 56 6.50 11.54 -6.50
C ARG A 56 6.44 12.99 -6.02
N TRP A 57 7.05 13.30 -4.87
CA TRP A 57 7.14 14.63 -4.30
C TRP A 57 8.43 15.36 -4.67
N GLU A 58 9.36 14.69 -5.35
CA GLU A 58 10.63 15.26 -5.78
C GLU A 58 10.41 16.40 -6.78
N GLY A 59 11.14 17.51 -6.60
CA GLY A 59 11.06 18.68 -7.47
C GLY A 59 9.79 19.53 -7.34
N LEU A 60 8.91 19.25 -6.37
CA LEU A 60 7.74 20.08 -6.12
C LEU A 60 8.08 21.34 -5.30
N PRO A 61 7.35 22.46 -5.50
CA PRO A 61 7.56 23.67 -4.70
C PRO A 61 7.37 23.40 -3.20
N PRO A 62 8.22 23.94 -2.32
CA PRO A 62 8.17 23.67 -0.89
C PRO A 62 6.84 24.09 -0.24
N ASP A 63 6.24 25.20 -0.70
CA ASP A 63 4.92 25.66 -0.24
C ASP A 63 3.80 24.68 -0.59
N PHE A 64 3.89 24.07 -1.77
CA PHE A 64 2.97 23.02 -2.19
C PHE A 64 3.13 21.77 -1.32
N ILE A 65 4.36 21.35 -1.05
CA ILE A 65 4.64 20.19 -0.19
C ILE A 65 4.04 20.43 1.20
N LYS A 66 4.28 21.60 1.78
CA LYS A 66 3.76 21.96 3.10
C LYS A 66 2.22 21.99 3.16
N LYS A 67 1.56 22.47 2.09
CA LYS A 67 0.09 22.48 2.00
C LYS A 67 -0.51 21.07 2.01
N TRP A 68 0.19 20.10 1.43
CA TRP A 68 -0.34 18.76 1.18
C TRP A 68 0.39 17.64 1.91
N GLU A 69 1.26 17.95 2.86
CA GLU A 69 2.12 16.98 3.55
C GLU A 69 1.31 15.83 4.19
N ASP A 70 0.14 16.14 4.75
CA ASP A 70 -0.77 15.16 5.35
C ASP A 70 -1.29 14.10 4.36
N TYR A 71 -1.18 14.35 3.06
CA TYR A 71 -1.63 13.45 2.00
C TYR A 71 -0.53 12.48 1.56
N ARG A 72 0.69 12.65 2.08
CA ARG A 72 1.82 11.79 1.73
C ARG A 72 1.59 10.37 2.19
N LYS A 73 1.91 9.41 1.33
CA LYS A 73 1.83 7.98 1.66
C LYS A 73 2.70 7.68 2.89
N PRO A 74 2.21 6.90 3.87
CA PRO A 74 3.03 6.52 5.02
C PRO A 74 4.25 5.71 4.56
N PRO A 75 5.39 5.81 5.26
CA PRO A 75 6.59 5.08 4.91
C PRO A 75 6.33 3.58 4.93
N ILE A 76 7.05 2.88 4.05
CA ILE A 76 6.97 1.43 3.95
C ILE A 76 7.49 0.84 5.27
N ALA A 77 6.71 -0.04 5.89
CA ALA A 77 7.13 -0.71 7.12
C ALA A 77 8.47 -1.44 6.87
N PHE A 78 9.41 -1.30 7.80
CA PHE A 78 10.77 -1.84 7.65
C PHE A 78 10.77 -3.32 7.27
N SER A 79 9.90 -4.12 7.88
CA SER A 79 9.73 -5.54 7.55
C SER A 79 9.39 -5.79 6.08
N THR A 80 8.53 -4.96 5.48
CA THR A 80 8.17 -5.07 4.06
C THR A 80 9.28 -4.61 3.13
N SER A 81 10.10 -3.64 3.54
CA SER A 81 11.31 -3.24 2.81
C SER A 81 12.34 -4.37 2.79
N VAL A 82 12.60 -5.00 3.94
CA VAL A 82 13.49 -6.16 4.05
C VAL A 82 12.98 -7.33 3.21
N LEU A 83 11.68 -7.64 3.27
CA LEU A 83 11.11 -8.72 2.48
C LEU A 83 11.28 -8.49 0.98
N ARG A 84 11.13 -7.25 0.51
CA ARG A 84 11.34 -6.89 -0.90
C ARG A 84 12.79 -7.00 -1.33
N TRP A 85 13.70 -6.57 -0.47
CA TRP A 85 15.14 -6.75 -0.69
C TRP A 85 15.51 -8.24 -0.75
N ILE A 86 14.91 -9.09 0.09
CA ILE A 86 15.08 -10.54 -0.03
C ILE A 86 14.50 -11.03 -1.36
N CYS A 87 13.31 -10.59 -1.76
CA CYS A 87 12.69 -10.98 -3.03
C CYS A 87 13.39 -10.42 -4.27
N SER A 88 14.29 -9.42 -4.18
CA SER A 88 15.02 -8.94 -5.35
C SER A 88 16.11 -9.92 -5.82
N PHE A 89 16.45 -10.92 -5.00
CA PHE A 89 17.32 -12.01 -5.43
C PHE A 89 16.51 -13.06 -6.21
N ASP A 90 16.90 -13.40 -7.44
CA ASP A 90 16.17 -14.32 -8.34
C ASP A 90 15.71 -15.63 -7.67
N ARG A 91 16.55 -16.22 -6.81
CA ARG A 91 16.24 -17.48 -6.14
C ARG A 91 15.16 -17.33 -5.05
N MET A 92 15.08 -16.16 -4.43
CA MET A 92 14.17 -15.92 -3.31
C MET A 92 12.72 -15.80 -3.76
N CYS A 93 12.46 -15.39 -5.02
CA CYS A 93 11.14 -15.42 -5.63
C CYS A 93 10.49 -16.82 -5.59
N TYR A 94 11.30 -17.89 -5.62
CA TYR A 94 10.82 -19.27 -5.53
C TYR A 94 10.71 -19.79 -4.09
N ILE A 95 11.50 -19.25 -3.17
CA ILE A 95 11.57 -19.71 -1.77
C ILE A 95 10.51 -19.02 -0.89
N VAL A 96 10.27 -17.73 -1.11
CA VAL A 96 9.38 -16.93 -0.26
C VAL A 96 7.91 -17.42 -0.33
N PRO A 97 7.32 -17.76 -1.49
CA PRO A 97 5.95 -18.26 -1.55
C PRO A 97 5.68 -19.54 -0.74
N PRO A 98 6.46 -20.63 -0.86
CA PRO A 98 6.23 -21.85 -0.09
C PRO A 98 6.44 -21.62 1.41
N VAL A 99 7.44 -20.84 1.82
CA VAL A 99 7.67 -20.47 3.22
C VAL A 99 6.48 -19.70 3.79
N ARG A 100 5.98 -18.69 3.08
CA ARG A 100 4.80 -17.92 3.50
C ARG A 100 3.58 -18.82 3.66
N HIS A 101 3.35 -19.72 2.69
CA HIS A 101 2.22 -20.65 2.74
C HIS A 101 2.34 -21.65 3.90
N PHE A 102 3.54 -22.12 4.21
CA PHE A 102 3.79 -22.97 5.37
C PHE A 102 3.45 -22.26 6.68
N PHE A 103 3.97 -21.04 6.89
CA PHE A 103 3.68 -20.27 8.10
C PHE A 103 2.19 -19.94 8.24
N LEU A 104 1.52 -19.53 7.16
CA LEU A 104 0.07 -19.29 7.18
C LEU A 104 -0.70 -20.54 7.61
N ARG A 105 -0.35 -21.71 7.09
CA ARG A 105 -0.96 -22.98 7.52
C ARG A 105 -0.71 -23.23 9.00
N VAL A 106 0.52 -23.13 9.47
CA VAL A 106 0.87 -23.36 10.88
C VAL A 106 0.09 -22.42 11.80
N THR A 107 -0.03 -21.13 11.48
CA THR A 107 -0.77 -20.16 12.30
C THR A 107 -2.29 -20.36 12.30
N LEU A 108 -2.84 -21.02 11.28
CA LEU A 108 -4.28 -21.32 11.17
C LEU A 108 -4.67 -22.66 11.80
N ILE A 109 -3.70 -23.53 12.11
CA ILE A 109 -3.95 -24.79 12.82
C ILE A 109 -4.52 -24.56 14.23
N PRO A 110 -3.97 -23.68 15.09
CA PRO A 110 -4.50 -23.50 16.45
C PRO A 110 -5.92 -22.91 16.47
N SER A 111 -6.32 -22.10 15.48
CA SER A 111 -7.71 -21.59 15.41
C SER A 111 -8.71 -22.67 15.01
N ARG A 112 -8.30 -23.65 14.20
CA ARG A 112 -9.14 -24.81 13.86
C ARG A 112 -9.22 -25.83 15.00
N ILE A 113 -8.11 -26.05 15.71
CA ILE A 113 -8.07 -26.94 16.88
C ILE A 113 -8.89 -26.37 18.03
N SER A 114 -8.83 -25.06 18.30
CA SER A 114 -9.63 -24.44 19.36
C SER A 114 -11.13 -24.49 19.09
N LEU A 115 -11.55 -24.32 17.83
CA LEU A 115 -12.94 -24.52 17.40
C LEU A 115 -13.38 -25.99 17.53
N PHE A 116 -12.52 -26.94 17.17
CA PHE A 116 -12.80 -28.37 17.33
C PHE A 116 -12.90 -28.79 18.80
N LEU A 117 -11.99 -28.31 19.66
CA LEU A 117 -12.01 -28.57 21.10
C LEU A 117 -13.25 -27.97 21.77
N ARG A 118 -13.65 -26.74 21.40
CA ARG A 118 -14.93 -26.17 21.87
C ARG A 118 -16.13 -27.02 21.47
N LYS A 119 -16.14 -27.56 20.25
CA LYS A 119 -17.22 -28.40 19.74
C LYS A 119 -17.28 -29.78 20.41
N LEU A 120 -16.12 -30.33 20.78
CA LEU A 120 -15.99 -31.59 21.54
C LEU A 120 -16.41 -31.40 23.01
N LEU A 121 -16.03 -30.29 23.65
CA LEU A 121 -16.42 -30.00 25.04
C LEU A 121 -17.92 -29.67 25.19
N SER A 122 -18.60 -29.25 24.11
CA SER A 122 -20.04 -28.97 24.11
C SER A 122 -20.93 -30.20 23.89
N LEU A 123 -20.36 -31.41 23.74
CA LEU A 123 -21.14 -32.63 23.63
C LEU A 123 -21.56 -33.13 25.03
N PRO A 124 -22.86 -33.35 25.30
CA PRO A 124 -23.31 -33.89 26.56
C PRO A 124 -22.80 -35.32 26.71
N HIS A 125 -22.21 -35.64 27.88
CA HIS A 125 -21.81 -37.01 28.22
C HIS A 125 -23.05 -37.92 28.25
N PRO A 126 -23.03 -39.09 27.58
CA PRO A 126 -24.09 -40.06 27.73
C PRO A 126 -23.97 -40.70 29.11
N SER A 127 -25.06 -40.59 29.88
CA SER A 127 -25.27 -41.22 31.19
C SER A 127 -25.31 -42.75 31.09
#